data_AF-A0A3M0YAG3-F1
#
_entry.id   AF-A0A3M0YAG3-F1
#
_cell.length_a   1.000
_cell.length_b   1.000
_cell.length_c   1.000
_cell.angle_alpha   90.00
_cell.angle_beta   90.00
_cell.angle_gamma   90.00
#
_symmetry.space_group_name_H-M   'P 1'
#
loop_
_entity.id
_entity.type
_entity.pdbx_description
1 polymer ?
#
loop_
_entity_poly.entity_id
_entity_poly.type
_entity_poly.pdbx_seq_one_letter_code
_entity_poly.pdbx_strand_id
1 'polypeptide(L)'
;MDEINRTEIAHLIVAVIVLFVVFGTQFVYSGNYSALSRAMLFSFFLVLVFAFVRKLVAYFYDASVEHRIWHLERFGFQPKQRFTSPMPLGLIVPFIFTLISLGKAFVVPLLTYETRPLKYRASRRFGYYSFTKMTEWHNALIGASGIVTCFLVAALAYMLNDTLLFKMSVYYAFWNLIPISKLDGTQIFFGNRILWSALAIIALFLAMVASLV
;
A
#
# COMPACT_ATOMS: atom_id res chain seq x y z
N MET A 1 -6.40 -21.64 5.34
CA MET A 1 -6.07 -20.94 4.09
C MET A 1 -7.29 -20.10 3.79
N ASP A 2 -7.22 -18.79 4.00
CA ASP A 2 -8.37 -17.91 3.75
C ASP A 2 -8.75 -17.99 2.27
N GLU A 3 -10.03 -18.17 2.01
CA GLU A 3 -10.60 -18.16 0.67
C GLU A 3 -10.21 -16.83 0.00
N ILE A 4 -9.45 -16.89 -1.10
CA ILE A 4 -9.13 -15.68 -1.86
C ILE A 4 -10.46 -15.14 -2.39
N ASN A 5 -10.91 -14.04 -1.82
CA ASN A 5 -12.16 -13.43 -2.21
C ASN A 5 -12.03 -12.84 -3.62
N ARG A 6 -13.01 -13.10 -4.49
CA ARG A 6 -13.03 -12.58 -5.87
C ARG A 6 -12.93 -11.05 -5.90
N THR A 7 -13.48 -10.39 -4.89
CA THR A 7 -13.43 -8.92 -4.75
C THR A 7 -12.02 -8.42 -4.46
N GLU A 8 -11.24 -9.15 -3.66
CA GLU A 8 -9.85 -8.79 -3.35
C GLU A 8 -8.97 -8.89 -4.60
N ILE A 9 -9.12 -9.96 -5.38
CA ILE A 9 -8.42 -10.12 -6.66
C ILE A 9 -8.73 -8.92 -7.58
N ALA A 10 -10.00 -8.51 -7.67
CA ALA A 10 -10.38 -7.35 -8.45
C ALA A 10 -9.69 -6.06 -7.97
N HIS A 11 -9.62 -5.83 -6.65
CA HIS A 11 -8.90 -4.68 -6.09
C HIS A 11 -7.40 -4.71 -6.40
N LEU A 12 -6.76 -5.88 -6.33
CA LEU A 12 -5.35 -6.03 -6.67
C LEU A 12 -5.09 -5.78 -8.17
N ILE A 13 -5.93 -6.33 -9.06
CA ILE A 13 -5.84 -6.09 -10.50
C ILE A 13 -6.02 -4.60 -10.81
N VAL A 14 -7.01 -3.95 -10.20
CA VAL A 14 -7.21 -2.50 -10.37
C VAL A 14 -6.00 -1.72 -9.88
N ALA A 15 -5.41 -2.09 -8.74
CA ALA A 15 -4.19 -1.45 -8.24
C ALA A 15 -3.01 -1.62 -9.21
N VAL A 16 -2.85 -2.80 -9.82
CA VAL A 16 -1.83 -3.03 -10.86
C VAL A 16 -2.06 -2.11 -12.06
N ILE A 17 -3.29 -2.01 -12.55
CA ILE A 17 -3.64 -1.15 -13.69
C ILE A 17 -3.39 0.33 -13.36
N VAL A 18 -3.82 0.80 -12.19
CA VAL A 18 -3.63 2.21 -11.79
C VAL A 18 -2.14 2.52 -11.65
N LEU A 19 -1.37 1.64 -10.99
CA LEU A 19 0.08 1.81 -10.84
C LEU A 19 0.78 1.85 -12.21
N PHE A 20 0.38 0.96 -13.12
CA PHE A 20 0.87 0.94 -14.49
C PHE A 20 0.53 2.23 -15.24
N VAL A 21 -0.69 2.75 -15.13
CA VAL A 21 -1.08 4.01 -15.79
C VAL A 21 -0.26 5.18 -15.24
N VAL A 22 -0.13 5.29 -13.92
CA VAL A 22 0.60 6.38 -13.25
C VAL A 22 2.05 6.43 -13.73
N PHE A 23 2.76 5.30 -13.70
CA PHE A 23 4.17 5.25 -14.11
C PHE A 23 4.40 5.08 -15.61
N GLY A 24 3.40 4.56 -16.33
CA GLY A 24 3.46 4.27 -17.76
C GLY A 24 3.22 5.49 -18.65
N THR A 25 2.42 6.46 -18.20
CA THR A 25 2.06 7.65 -19.00
C THR A 25 3.26 8.42 -19.53
N GLN A 26 4.30 8.64 -18.71
CA GLN A 26 5.54 9.29 -19.15
C GLN A 26 6.18 8.56 -20.36
N PHE A 27 6.11 7.22 -20.38
CA PHE A 27 6.72 6.41 -21.43
C PHE A 27 5.91 6.42 -22.72
N VAL A 28 4.57 6.50 -22.59
CA VAL A 28 3.67 6.69 -23.74
C VAL A 28 4.01 7.98 -24.48
N TYR A 29 4.20 9.09 -23.75
CA TYR A 29 4.57 10.38 -24.36
C TYR A 29 5.97 10.36 -24.99
N SER A 30 6.92 9.66 -24.36
CA SER A 30 8.29 9.54 -24.89
C SER A 30 8.43 8.55 -26.06
N GLY A 31 7.40 7.74 -26.36
CA GLY A 31 7.46 6.67 -27.36
C GLY A 31 8.30 5.45 -26.96
N ASN A 32 8.72 5.32 -25.70
CA ASN A 32 9.57 4.22 -25.24
C ASN A 32 8.75 2.98 -24.83
N TYR A 33 8.39 2.15 -25.81
CA TYR A 33 7.59 0.94 -25.58
C TYR A 33 8.28 -0.13 -24.72
N SER A 34 9.62 -0.17 -24.70
CA SER A 34 10.39 -1.10 -23.85
C SER A 34 10.30 -0.72 -22.36
N ALA A 35 10.36 0.57 -22.04
CA ALA A 35 10.13 1.05 -20.69
C ALA A 35 8.66 0.87 -20.25
N LEU A 36 7.72 1.03 -21.18
CA LEU A 36 6.29 0.81 -20.92
C LEU A 36 5.99 -0.64 -20.53
N SER A 37 6.54 -1.63 -21.25
CA SER A 37 6.33 -3.04 -20.90
C SER A 37 6.96 -3.41 -19.55
N ARG A 38 8.15 -2.86 -19.24
CA ARG A 38 8.77 -2.99 -17.91
C ARG A 38 7.90 -2.38 -16.80
N ALA A 39 7.30 -1.21 -17.03
CA ALA A 39 6.40 -0.58 -16.05
C ALA A 39 5.19 -1.47 -15.73
N MET A 40 4.63 -2.15 -16.73
CA MET A 40 3.52 -3.09 -16.52
C MET A 40 3.94 -4.29 -15.67
N LEU A 41 5.08 -4.91 -16.01
CA LEU A 41 5.62 -6.06 -15.27
C LEU A 41 5.98 -5.70 -13.83
N PHE A 42 6.63 -4.56 -13.61
CA PHE A 42 6.98 -4.08 -12.29
C PHE A 42 5.76 -3.67 -11.47
N SER A 43 4.72 -3.12 -12.09
CA SER A 43 3.46 -2.83 -11.39
C SER A 43 2.81 -4.09 -10.85
N PHE A 44 2.75 -5.13 -11.70
CA PHE A 44 2.22 -6.43 -11.31
C PHE A 44 3.05 -7.07 -10.19
N PHE A 45 4.37 -7.12 -10.38
CA PHE A 45 5.31 -7.69 -9.41
C PHE A 45 5.22 -6.99 -8.05
N LEU A 46 5.30 -5.65 -8.03
CA LEU A 46 5.31 -4.85 -6.82
C LEU A 46 4.03 -5.05 -6.00
N VAL A 47 2.86 -4.95 -6.62
CA VAL A 47 1.57 -5.12 -5.94
C VAL A 47 1.42 -6.56 -5.40
N LEU A 48 1.84 -7.56 -6.17
CA LEU A 48 1.76 -8.96 -5.76
C LEU A 48 2.67 -9.24 -4.57
N VAL A 49 3.95 -8.84 -4.63
CA VAL A 49 4.91 -9.04 -3.54
C VAL A 49 4.44 -8.31 -2.29
N PHE A 50 3.98 -7.06 -2.43
CA PHE A 50 3.44 -6.27 -1.31
C PHE A 50 2.24 -6.96 -0.64
N ALA A 51 1.25 -7.40 -1.42
CA ALA A 51 0.08 -8.08 -0.89
C ALA A 51 0.43 -9.44 -0.27
N PHE A 52 1.36 -10.18 -0.88
CA PHE A 52 1.80 -11.49 -0.41
C PHE A 52 2.52 -11.40 0.94
N VAL A 53 3.52 -10.52 1.07
CA VAL A 53 4.26 -10.37 2.34
C VAL A 53 3.33 -9.95 3.46
N ARG A 54 2.35 -9.06 3.19
CA ARG A 54 1.34 -8.69 4.19
C ARG A 54 0.51 -9.87 4.67
N LYS A 55 0.02 -10.70 3.74
CA LYS A 55 -0.74 -11.91 4.12
C LYS A 55 0.12 -12.88 4.92
N LEU A 56 1.38 -13.04 4.56
CA LEU A 56 2.33 -13.87 5.28
C LEU A 56 2.56 -13.36 6.70
N VAL A 57 2.81 -12.06 6.88
CA VAL A 57 3.01 -11.46 8.22
C VAL A 57 1.73 -11.48 9.05
N ALA A 58 0.57 -11.24 8.45
CA ALA A 58 -0.72 -11.35 9.13
C ALA A 58 -0.98 -12.78 9.62
N TYR A 59 -0.65 -13.78 8.81
CA TYR A 59 -0.75 -15.18 9.20
C TYR A 59 0.12 -15.50 10.42
N PHE A 60 1.36 -14.99 10.48
CA PHE A 60 2.22 -15.10 11.67
C PHE A 60 1.60 -14.48 12.92
N TYR A 61 0.75 -13.46 12.78
CA TYR A 61 0.04 -12.81 13.87
C TYR A 61 -1.39 -13.34 14.09
N ASP A 62 -1.74 -14.52 13.57
CA ASP A 62 -3.09 -15.12 13.66
C ASP A 62 -4.19 -14.15 13.18
N ALA A 63 -3.94 -13.46 12.08
CA ALA A 63 -4.86 -12.54 11.43
C ALA A 63 -4.98 -12.80 9.94
N SER A 64 -6.16 -12.50 9.39
CA SER A 64 -6.39 -12.41 7.96
C SER A 64 -6.34 -10.95 7.52
N VAL A 65 -5.81 -10.72 6.32
CA VAL A 65 -5.74 -9.39 5.70
C VAL A 65 -6.54 -9.42 4.41
N GLU A 66 -7.51 -8.51 4.32
CA GLU A 66 -8.22 -8.20 3.08
C GLU A 66 -7.71 -6.88 2.50
N HIS A 67 -7.20 -6.91 1.27
CA HIS A 67 -6.84 -5.70 0.54
C HIS A 67 -8.06 -5.07 -0.12
N ARG A 68 -8.16 -3.74 -0.01
CA ARG A 68 -9.19 -2.92 -0.64
C ARG A 68 -8.55 -1.72 -1.29
N ILE A 69 -9.20 -1.19 -2.34
CA ILE A 69 -8.83 0.13 -2.87
C ILE A 69 -9.07 1.17 -1.77
N TRP A 70 -8.25 2.20 -1.72
CA TRP A 70 -8.44 3.30 -0.78
C TRP A 70 -9.76 4.03 -1.08
N HIS A 71 -10.65 4.05 -0.07
CA HIS A 71 -11.91 4.78 -0.13
C HIS A 71 -11.97 5.88 0.93
N LEU A 72 -12.67 6.97 0.60
CA LEU A 72 -13.07 7.99 1.55
C LEU A 72 -14.53 7.81 1.95
N GLU A 73 -14.76 7.52 3.23
CA GLU A 73 -16.11 7.30 3.79
C GLU A 73 -16.69 8.57 4.42
N ARG A 74 -15.84 9.47 4.91
CA ARG A 74 -16.24 10.67 5.66
C ARG A 74 -15.67 11.92 5.02
N PHE A 75 -16.49 12.97 4.91
CA PHE A 75 -16.04 14.32 4.60
C PHE A 75 -16.19 15.21 5.83
N GLY A 76 -15.17 15.98 6.18
CA GLY A 76 -15.22 16.91 7.32
C GLY A 76 -15.00 16.28 8.71
N PHE A 77 -15.18 17.11 9.75
CA PHE A 77 -14.83 16.78 11.13
C PHE A 77 -15.98 16.14 11.92
N GLN A 78 -17.24 16.26 11.47
CA GLN A 78 -18.38 15.78 12.23
C GLN A 78 -18.73 14.32 11.91
N PRO A 79 -19.12 13.48 12.90
CA PRO A 79 -19.44 12.07 12.68
C PRO A 79 -20.59 11.78 11.71
N LYS A 80 -21.50 12.75 11.54
CA LYS A 80 -22.69 12.67 10.68
C LYS A 80 -22.40 12.96 9.21
N GLN A 81 -21.24 13.56 8.88
CA GLN A 81 -20.89 13.95 7.52
C GLN A 81 -20.23 12.77 6.78
N ARG A 82 -21.04 11.78 6.39
CA ARG A 82 -20.58 10.60 5.64
C ARG A 82 -21.07 10.68 4.20
N PHE A 83 -20.25 10.19 3.27
CA PHE A 83 -20.74 9.97 1.91
C PHE A 83 -21.74 8.81 1.92
N THR A 84 -22.81 8.93 1.14
CA THR A 84 -23.78 7.85 0.94
C THR A 84 -23.15 6.66 0.19
N SER A 85 -22.19 6.94 -0.67
CA SER A 85 -21.33 5.96 -1.35
C SER A 85 -19.85 6.29 -1.12
N PRO A 86 -19.03 5.33 -0.67
CA PRO A 86 -17.61 5.58 -0.43
C PRO A 86 -16.92 5.92 -1.76
N MET A 87 -16.21 7.05 -1.80
CA MET A 87 -15.49 7.48 -3.01
C MET A 87 -14.15 6.74 -3.13
N PRO A 88 -13.84 6.07 -4.25
CA PRO A 88 -12.59 5.34 -4.44
C PRO A 88 -11.42 6.30 -4.74
N LEU A 89 -10.96 7.02 -3.72
CA LEU A 89 -9.83 7.96 -3.85
C LEU A 89 -8.55 7.30 -4.36
N GLY A 90 -8.35 6.01 -4.06
CA GLY A 90 -7.20 5.25 -4.56
C GLY A 90 -7.16 5.09 -6.09
N LEU A 91 -8.27 5.37 -6.79
CA LEU A 91 -8.31 5.43 -8.24
C LEU A 91 -8.32 6.89 -8.74
N ILE A 92 -9.16 7.73 -8.11
CA ILE A 92 -9.38 9.11 -8.55
C ILE A 92 -8.12 9.96 -8.36
N VAL A 93 -7.47 9.88 -7.19
CA VAL A 93 -6.33 10.75 -6.85
C VAL A 93 -5.13 10.47 -7.78
N PRO A 94 -4.64 9.22 -7.91
CA PRO A 94 -3.51 8.96 -8.80
C PRO A 94 -3.80 9.36 -10.25
N PHE A 95 -5.01 9.12 -10.74
CA PHE A 95 -5.37 9.41 -12.12
C PHE A 95 -5.41 10.92 -12.40
N ILE A 96 -6.10 11.71 -11.57
CA ILE A 96 -6.17 13.17 -11.73
C ILE A 96 -4.76 13.79 -11.62
N PHE A 97 -3.96 13.36 -10.64
CA PHE A 97 -2.60 13.88 -10.48
C PHE A 97 -1.69 13.51 -11.64
N THR A 98 -1.82 12.31 -12.20
CA THR A 98 -1.04 11.88 -13.36
C THR A 98 -1.38 12.73 -14.59
N LEU A 99 -2.68 13.01 -14.82
CA LEU A 99 -3.12 13.85 -15.92
C LEU A 99 -2.62 15.29 -15.79
N ILE A 100 -2.76 15.89 -14.60
CA ILE A 100 -2.32 17.27 -14.35
C ILE A 100 -0.80 17.40 -14.44
N SER A 101 -0.06 16.40 -13.93
CA SER A 101 1.41 16.44 -13.90
C SER A 101 2.07 15.96 -15.19
N LEU A 102 1.29 15.48 -16.17
CA LEU A 102 1.78 14.83 -17.39
C LEU A 102 2.82 13.71 -17.09
N GLY A 103 2.61 12.99 -15.98
CA GLY A 103 3.51 11.92 -15.54
C GLY A 103 4.81 12.38 -14.87
N LYS A 104 4.95 13.66 -14.49
CA LYS A 104 6.14 14.17 -13.76
C LYS A 104 6.03 14.02 -12.24
N ALA A 105 4.82 13.97 -11.70
CA ALA A 105 4.58 13.81 -10.27
C ALA A 105 3.79 12.53 -10.03
N PHE A 106 4.36 11.63 -9.23
CA PHE A 106 3.74 10.34 -8.92
C PHE A 106 3.04 10.45 -7.56
N VAL A 107 1.70 10.36 -7.57
CA VAL A 107 0.88 10.27 -6.35
C VAL A 107 0.21 8.90 -6.33
N VAL A 108 0.58 8.05 -5.37
CA VAL A 108 0.29 6.60 -5.46
C VAL A 108 -0.32 5.94 -4.20
N PRO A 109 -1.25 6.57 -3.46
CA PRO A 109 -1.98 5.89 -2.39
C PRO A 109 -3.05 4.96 -2.99
N LEU A 110 -2.78 3.66 -3.11
CA LEU A 110 -3.67 2.73 -3.83
C LEU A 110 -4.46 1.79 -2.92
N LEU A 111 -3.73 0.99 -2.13
CA LEU A 111 -4.30 -0.12 -1.39
C LEU A 111 -4.34 0.22 0.09
N THR A 112 -5.48 -0.03 0.71
CA THR A 112 -5.62 -0.13 2.16
C THR A 112 -5.86 -1.57 2.54
N TYR A 113 -5.65 -1.90 3.80
CA TYR A 113 -5.92 -3.22 4.32
C TYR A 113 -6.82 -3.18 5.55
N GLU A 114 -7.65 -4.22 5.69
CA GLU A 114 -8.40 -4.48 6.90
C GLU A 114 -7.93 -5.82 7.48
N THR A 115 -7.49 -5.79 8.74
CA THR A 115 -7.12 -6.99 9.50
C THR A 115 -8.34 -7.57 10.22
N ARG A 116 -8.55 -8.88 10.12
CA ARG A 116 -9.53 -9.59 10.95
C ARG A 116 -8.83 -10.70 11.75
N PRO A 117 -9.15 -10.88 13.04
CA PRO A 117 -8.62 -12.01 13.80
C PRO A 117 -9.19 -13.33 13.24
N LEU A 118 -8.34 -14.34 13.10
CA LEU A 118 -8.79 -15.66 12.64
C LEU A 118 -9.65 -16.36 13.69
N LYS A 119 -10.71 -17.06 13.27
CA LYS A 119 -11.68 -17.73 14.17
C LYS A 119 -11.01 -18.70 15.15
N TYR A 120 -9.96 -19.40 14.72
CA TYR A 120 -9.24 -20.36 15.57
C TYR A 120 -8.33 -19.69 16.62
N ARG A 121 -8.05 -18.39 16.51
CA ARG A 121 -7.26 -17.66 17.52
C ARG A 121 -7.95 -17.68 18.88
N ALA A 122 -9.28 -17.62 18.89
CA ALA A 122 -10.10 -17.72 20.10
C ALA A 122 -10.09 -19.14 20.70
N SER A 123 -9.98 -20.18 19.87
CA SER A 123 -10.00 -21.58 20.34
C SER A 123 -8.64 -22.10 20.80
N ARG A 124 -7.52 -21.69 20.18
CA ARG A 124 -6.16 -22.16 20.54
C ARG A 124 -5.68 -21.76 21.94
N ARG A 125 -6.26 -20.72 22.55
CA ARG A 125 -5.78 -20.18 23.85
C ARG A 125 -6.67 -20.52 25.05
N PHE A 126 -7.54 -21.53 24.93
CA PHE A 126 -8.29 -22.17 26.02
C PHE A 126 -8.90 -21.19 27.06
N GLY A 127 -9.45 -20.05 26.62
CA GLY A 127 -10.23 -19.15 27.49
C GLY A 127 -9.44 -18.35 28.54
N TYR A 128 -8.12 -18.53 28.70
CA TYR A 128 -7.33 -17.82 29.73
C TYR A 128 -7.14 -16.32 29.46
N TYR A 129 -7.30 -15.86 28.22
CA TYR A 129 -7.35 -14.45 27.86
C TYR A 129 -8.48 -14.20 26.86
N SER A 130 -9.42 -13.32 27.22
CA SER A 130 -10.59 -12.95 26.39
C SER A 130 -10.28 -11.97 25.26
N PHE A 131 -9.00 -11.63 25.03
CA PHE A 131 -8.60 -10.69 23.98
C PHE A 131 -8.70 -11.34 22.59
N THR A 132 -9.93 -11.45 22.11
CA THR A 132 -10.30 -11.73 20.71
C THR A 132 -9.98 -10.57 19.76
N LYS A 133 -9.64 -9.39 20.31
CA LYS A 133 -9.35 -8.18 19.54
C LYS A 133 -7.87 -8.11 19.16
N MET A 134 -7.59 -7.83 17.88
CA MET A 134 -6.23 -7.45 17.46
C MET A 134 -5.85 -6.14 18.15
N THR A 135 -4.64 -6.09 18.72
CA THR A 135 -4.12 -4.84 19.27
C THR A 135 -3.61 -3.95 18.14
N GLU A 136 -3.66 -2.63 18.38
CA GLU A 136 -3.17 -1.62 17.42
C GLU A 136 -1.70 -1.85 17.05
N TRP A 137 -0.90 -2.34 18.00
CA TRP A 137 0.49 -2.73 17.77
C TRP A 137 0.65 -3.81 16.69
N HIS A 138 -0.17 -4.87 16.73
CA HIS A 138 -0.11 -5.90 15.71
C HIS A 138 -0.52 -5.36 14.33
N ASN A 139 -1.56 -4.51 14.29
CA ASN A 139 -1.99 -3.86 13.05
C ASN A 139 -0.89 -2.97 12.49
N ALA A 140 -0.17 -2.22 13.34
CA ALA A 140 0.97 -1.42 12.95
C ALA A 140 2.11 -2.26 12.36
N LEU A 141 2.44 -3.41 12.96
CA LEU A 141 3.48 -4.30 12.43
C LEU A 141 3.10 -4.90 11.07
N ILE A 142 1.83 -5.29 10.89
CA ILE A 142 1.33 -5.76 9.59
C ILE A 142 1.41 -4.64 8.55
N GLY A 143 1.02 -3.41 8.88
CA GLY A 143 1.13 -2.26 7.99
C GLY A 143 2.57 -1.96 7.61
N ALA A 144 3.44 -1.89 8.62
CA ALA A 144 4.87 -1.64 8.48
C ALA A 144 5.55 -2.69 7.59
N SER A 145 5.14 -3.96 7.67
CA SER A 145 5.71 -5.02 6.83
C SER A 145 5.56 -4.74 5.32
N GLY A 146 4.45 -4.14 4.90
CA GLY A 146 4.27 -3.74 3.51
C GLY A 146 5.23 -2.63 3.10
N ILE A 147 5.42 -1.63 3.96
CA ILE A 147 6.35 -0.51 3.70
C ILE A 147 7.80 -1.01 3.65
N VAL A 148 8.19 -1.86 4.60
CA VAL A 148 9.52 -2.50 4.64
C VAL A 148 9.74 -3.35 3.38
N THR A 149 8.72 -4.07 2.92
CA THR A 149 8.79 -4.84 1.66
C THR A 149 9.13 -3.94 0.49
N CYS A 150 8.48 -2.78 0.37
CA CYS A 150 8.79 -1.82 -0.68
C CYS A 150 10.23 -1.28 -0.57
N PHE A 151 10.74 -1.03 0.63
CA PHE A 151 12.14 -0.64 0.81
C PHE A 151 13.11 -1.75 0.40
N LEU A 152 12.80 -3.01 0.71
CA LEU A 152 13.62 -4.15 0.26
C LEU A 152 13.61 -4.27 -1.26
N VAL A 153 12.45 -4.15 -1.91
CA VAL A 153 12.37 -4.15 -3.38
C VAL A 153 13.12 -2.96 -3.97
N ALA A 154 13.03 -1.77 -3.37
CA ALA A 154 13.79 -0.60 -3.80
C ALA A 154 15.31 -0.84 -3.68
N ALA A 155 15.78 -1.38 -2.56
CA ALA A 155 17.19 -1.69 -2.35
C ALA A 155 17.70 -2.69 -3.41
N LEU A 156 16.94 -3.76 -3.67
CA LEU A 156 17.27 -4.73 -4.72
C LEU A 156 17.28 -4.10 -6.12
N ALA A 157 16.30 -3.26 -6.44
CA ALA A 157 16.25 -2.55 -7.71
C ALA A 157 17.46 -1.62 -7.91
N TYR A 158 17.87 -0.91 -6.85
CA TYR A 158 19.06 -0.07 -6.88
C TYR A 158 20.33 -0.90 -7.11
N MET A 159 20.48 -2.05 -6.43
CA MET A 159 21.62 -2.95 -6.65
C MET A 159 21.68 -3.52 -8.08
N LEU A 160 20.53 -3.71 -8.72
CA LEU A 160 20.42 -4.15 -10.12
C LEU A 160 20.50 -3.00 -11.13
N ASN A 161 20.71 -1.75 -10.67
CA ASN A 161 20.66 -0.53 -11.49
C ASN A 161 19.33 -0.32 -12.24
N ASP A 162 18.21 -0.85 -11.71
CA ASP A 162 16.88 -0.60 -12.28
C ASP A 162 16.22 0.61 -11.61
N THR A 163 16.33 1.76 -12.29
CA THR A 163 15.82 3.05 -11.79
C THR A 163 14.29 3.10 -11.76
N LEU A 164 13.60 2.36 -12.64
CA LEU A 164 12.14 2.38 -12.71
C LEU A 164 11.53 1.63 -11.52
N LEU A 165 11.98 0.39 -11.28
CA LEU A 165 11.49 -0.39 -10.14
C LEU A 165 11.85 0.28 -8.81
N PHE A 166 13.03 0.91 -8.72
CA PHE A 166 13.44 1.70 -7.56
C PHE A 166 12.43 2.83 -7.28
N LYS A 167 12.16 3.69 -8.28
CA LYS A 167 11.20 4.81 -8.16
C LYS A 167 9.81 4.32 -7.77
N MET A 168 9.30 3.31 -8.47
CA MET A 168 7.97 2.75 -8.20
C MET A 168 7.83 2.27 -6.75
N SER A 169 8.82 1.53 -6.24
CA SER A 169 8.83 1.00 -4.88
C SER A 169 8.89 2.09 -3.82
N VAL A 170 9.76 3.10 -4.02
CA VAL A 170 9.93 4.21 -3.10
C VAL A 170 8.68 5.10 -3.05
N TYR A 171 8.15 5.52 -4.19
CA TYR A 171 6.97 6.38 -4.23
C TYR A 171 5.74 5.66 -3.67
N TYR A 172 5.58 4.37 -3.96
CA TYR A 172 4.48 3.58 -3.39
C TYR A 172 4.58 3.49 -1.85
N ALA A 173 5.80 3.25 -1.32
CA ALA A 173 6.04 3.24 0.12
C ALA A 173 5.75 4.61 0.76
N PHE A 174 6.27 5.69 0.15
CA PHE A 174 6.12 7.05 0.64
C PHE A 174 4.65 7.46 0.76
N TRP A 175 3.85 7.27 -0.30
CA TRP A 175 2.44 7.68 -0.30
C TRP A 175 1.56 6.85 0.64
N ASN A 176 1.84 5.56 0.79
CA ASN A 176 1.10 4.71 1.74
C ASN A 176 1.45 5.00 3.20
N LEU A 177 2.60 5.61 3.48
CA LEU A 177 3.03 5.94 4.84
C LEU A 177 2.42 7.24 5.38
N ILE A 178 1.79 8.05 4.53
CA ILE A 178 1.12 9.28 4.96
C ILE A 178 -0.09 8.92 5.85
N PRO A 179 -0.21 9.49 7.07
CA PRO A 179 -1.25 9.13 8.03
C PRO A 179 -2.58 9.81 7.71
N ILE A 180 -3.17 9.47 6.56
CA ILE A 180 -4.47 9.99 6.09
C ILE A 180 -5.47 8.85 5.96
N SER A 181 -6.67 9.05 6.53
CA SER A 181 -7.78 8.09 6.41
C SER A 181 -7.36 6.68 6.84
N LYS A 182 -7.69 5.64 6.06
CA LYS A 182 -7.38 4.22 6.31
C LYS A 182 -6.05 3.75 5.68
N LEU A 183 -5.19 4.66 5.22
CA LEU A 183 -3.87 4.29 4.70
C LEU A 183 -2.99 3.64 5.78
N ASP A 184 -1.97 2.92 5.33
CA ASP A 184 -1.09 2.14 6.19
C ASP A 184 -0.39 3.02 7.21
N GLY A 185 0.02 4.21 6.79
CA GLY A 185 0.59 5.25 7.63
C GLY A 185 -0.23 5.54 8.88
N THR A 186 -1.56 5.57 8.75
CA THR A 186 -2.46 5.81 9.88
C THR A 186 -2.39 4.66 10.89
N GLN A 187 -2.43 3.42 10.41
CA GLN A 187 -2.38 2.24 11.27
C GLN A 187 -1.03 2.11 11.99
N ILE A 188 0.07 2.40 11.27
CA ILE A 188 1.42 2.39 11.84
C ILE A 188 1.57 3.54 12.85
N PHE A 189 1.12 4.75 12.52
CA PHE A 189 1.22 5.92 13.39
C PHE A 189 0.49 5.74 14.72
N PHE A 190 -0.75 5.23 14.67
CA PHE A 190 -1.54 5.03 15.88
C PHE A 190 -1.07 3.82 16.71
N GLY A 191 -0.61 2.73 16.07
CA GLY A 191 -0.10 1.58 16.81
C GLY A 191 1.33 1.74 17.35
N ASN A 192 2.22 2.43 16.62
CA ASN A 192 3.59 2.73 17.07
C ASN A 192 4.18 3.96 16.35
N ARG A 193 4.18 5.11 17.05
CA ARG A 193 4.72 6.38 16.55
C ARG A 193 6.22 6.35 16.27
N ILE A 194 7.00 5.61 17.08
CA ILE A 194 8.45 5.51 16.90
C ILE A 194 8.75 4.74 15.61
N LEU A 195 8.07 3.61 15.40
CA LEU A 195 8.19 2.85 14.15
C LEU A 195 7.77 3.66 12.94
N TRP A 196 6.64 4.38 13.03
CA TRP A 196 6.18 5.25 11.94
C TRP A 196 7.21 6.33 11.59
N SER A 197 7.73 7.05 12.59
CA SER A 197 8.72 8.12 12.36
C SER A 197 10.02 7.59 11.76
N ALA A 198 10.52 6.43 12.22
CA ALA A 198 11.68 5.78 11.63
C ALA A 198 11.46 5.43 10.15
N LEU A 199 10.33 4.78 9.82
CA LEU A 199 9.97 4.47 8.44
C LEU A 199 9.77 5.74 7.60
N ALA A 200 9.26 6.83 8.19
CA ALA A 200 8.98 8.08 7.48
C ALA A 200 10.26 8.81 7.11
N ILE A 201 11.25 8.82 8.00
CA ILE A 201 12.57 9.38 7.70
C ILE A 201 13.24 8.59 6.56
N ILE A 202 13.18 7.25 6.60
CA ILE A 202 13.72 6.40 5.53
C ILE A 202 12.98 6.64 4.21
N ALA A 203 11.64 6.66 4.24
CA ALA A 203 10.83 6.92 3.05
C ALA A 203 11.15 8.28 2.41
N LEU A 204 11.27 9.33 3.23
CA LEU A 204 11.55 10.67 2.78
C LEU A 204 12.96 10.78 2.18
N PHE A 205 13.96 10.19 2.83
CA PHE A 205 15.32 10.12 2.29
C PHE A 205 15.35 9.40 0.94
N LEU A 206 14.75 8.20 0.86
CA LEU A 206 14.70 7.45 -0.40
C LEU A 206 13.91 8.19 -1.48
N ALA A 207 12.81 8.88 -1.14
CA ALA A 207 12.02 9.67 -2.08
C ALA A 207 12.82 10.84 -2.66
N MET A 208 13.65 11.49 -1.85
CA MET A 208 14.60 12.51 -2.34
C MET A 208 15.60 11.90 -3.32
N VAL A 209 16.22 10.76 -2.97
CA VAL A 209 17.15 10.05 -3.87
C VAL A 209 16.44 9.67 -5.18
N ALA A 210 15.22 9.13 -5.11
CA ALA A 210 14.43 8.74 -6.27
C ALA A 210 14.02 9.90 -7.17
N SER A 211 13.97 11.12 -6.65
CA SER A 211 13.71 12.33 -7.45
C SER A 211 14.94 12.87 -8.18
N LEU A 212 16.15 12.48 -7.76
CA LEU A 212 17.43 12.91 -8.35
C LEU A 212 17.91 11.97 -9.45
N VAL A 213 17.64 10.67 -9.28
CA VAL A 213 17.84 9.63 -10.31
C VAL A 213 16.71 9.71 -11.34
#